data_AF-T1A351-F1
#
_entry.id   AF-T1A351-F1
#
_cell.length_a   1.000
_cell.length_b   1.000
_cell.length_c   1.000
_cell.angle_alpha   90.00
_cell.angle_beta   90.00
_cell.angle_gamma   90.00
#
_symmetry.space_group_name_H-M   'P 1'
#
loop_
_entity.id
_entity.type
_entity.pdbx_description
1 polymer ?
#
loop_
_entity_poly.entity_id
_entity_poly.type
_entity_poly.pdbx_seq_one_letter_code
_entity_poly.pdbx_strand_id
1 'polypeptide(L)'
;MGVHDRQAEGRGLNFFTVDRNLQRVLAGHLTALEYERARPLFERMGALSGDQIDRQAEYTDRFARPVLATYDRQGNVVNEVTYNPLYEESVGQVYGLGIVGCNYGPRPLPYTVHFGLLYLLSESDPGLGCPVTLTAATAYVVSRHGSEGQKSRYLPRLAVREEGPFADGATFVTEKQGGSDGGA
;
A
#
# COMPACT_ATOMS: atom_id res chain seq x y z
N MET A 1 -31.86 11.15 -9.32
CA MET A 1 -30.43 10.80 -9.41
C MET A 1 -30.38 9.32 -9.76
N GLY A 2 -30.26 9.02 -11.06
CA GLY A 2 -30.58 7.71 -11.63
C GLY A 2 -29.43 6.72 -11.54
N VAL A 3 -29.76 5.43 -11.49
CA VAL A 3 -28.84 4.27 -11.44
C VAL A 3 -27.85 4.25 -12.61
N HIS A 4 -28.08 5.02 -13.67
CA HIS A 4 -27.22 5.14 -14.84
C HIS A 4 -25.95 6.00 -14.64
N ASP A 5 -25.83 6.81 -13.58
CA ASP A 5 -24.61 7.60 -13.33
C ASP A 5 -23.45 6.78 -12.75
N ARG A 6 -23.74 5.69 -12.01
CA ARG A 6 -22.67 4.90 -11.38
C ARG A 6 -21.83 4.10 -12.37
N GLN A 7 -22.39 3.81 -13.56
CA GLN A 7 -21.71 3.02 -14.58
C GLN A 7 -20.73 3.83 -15.43
N ALA A 8 -20.78 5.18 -15.38
CA ALA A 8 -19.90 6.04 -16.16
C ALA A 8 -18.52 6.29 -15.52
N GLU A 9 -18.36 6.04 -14.20
CA GLU A 9 -17.13 6.31 -13.44
C GLU A 9 -16.41 5.05 -12.92
N GLY A 10 -16.94 3.84 -13.15
CA GLY A 10 -16.35 2.59 -12.63
C GLY A 10 -16.44 2.40 -11.10
N ARG A 11 -16.88 3.43 -10.36
CA ARG A 11 -17.04 3.42 -8.90
C ARG A 11 -18.11 2.45 -8.41
N GLY A 12 -17.84 1.80 -7.28
CA GLY A 12 -18.70 0.79 -6.66
C GLY A 12 -18.59 -0.59 -7.29
N LEU A 13 -17.70 -0.78 -8.28
CA LEU A 13 -17.31 -2.10 -8.74
C LEU A 13 -16.23 -2.68 -7.82
N ASN A 14 -16.18 -4.01 -7.71
CA ASN A 14 -15.03 -4.66 -7.11
C ASN A 14 -14.03 -5.01 -8.23
N PHE A 15 -12.93 -4.26 -8.30
CA PHE A 15 -11.93 -4.36 -9.36
C PHE A 15 -11.37 -5.77 -9.56
N PHE A 16 -11.24 -6.56 -8.49
CA PHE A 16 -10.84 -7.96 -8.61
C PHE A 16 -11.90 -8.83 -9.28
N THR A 17 -13.17 -8.68 -8.89
CA THR A 17 -14.26 -9.52 -9.41
C THR A 17 -14.56 -9.26 -10.88
N VAL A 18 -14.39 -8.01 -11.33
CA VAL A 18 -14.66 -7.62 -12.73
C VAL A 18 -13.47 -7.89 -13.64
N ASP A 19 -12.24 -7.95 -13.12
CA ASP A 19 -11.04 -8.26 -13.89
C ASP A 19 -10.81 -9.78 -14.02
N ARG A 20 -11.37 -10.35 -15.09
CA ARG A 20 -11.15 -11.76 -15.44
C ARG A 20 -9.72 -12.07 -15.88
N ASN A 21 -8.96 -11.09 -16.34
CA ASN A 21 -7.58 -11.31 -16.78
C ASN A 21 -6.67 -11.45 -15.57
N LEU A 22 -6.79 -10.57 -14.58
CA LEU A 22 -6.10 -10.69 -13.30
C LEU A 22 -6.41 -12.05 -12.64
N GLN A 23 -7.68 -12.45 -12.58
CA GLN A 23 -8.06 -13.76 -12.03
C GLN A 23 -7.38 -14.93 -12.73
N ARG A 24 -7.32 -14.92 -14.07
CA ARG A 24 -6.63 -15.95 -14.86
C ARG A 24 -5.12 -15.96 -14.62
N VAL A 25 -4.48 -14.78 -14.60
CA VAL A 25 -3.04 -14.65 -14.35
C VAL A 25 -2.70 -15.19 -12.97
N LEU A 26 -3.46 -14.81 -11.94
CA LEU A 26 -3.27 -15.29 -10.57
C LEU A 26 -3.49 -16.80 -10.46
N ALA A 27 -4.52 -17.36 -11.10
CA ALA A 27 -4.75 -18.80 -11.11
C ALA A 27 -3.64 -19.59 -11.82
N GLY A 28 -2.93 -18.98 -12.77
CA GLY A 28 -1.78 -19.58 -13.44
C GLY A 28 -0.47 -19.53 -12.64
N HIS A 29 -0.33 -18.61 -11.68
CA HIS A 29 0.90 -18.39 -10.92
C HIS A 29 0.82 -18.81 -9.45
N LEU A 30 -0.38 -19.12 -8.94
CA LEU A 30 -0.62 -19.57 -7.58
C LEU A 30 -1.06 -21.03 -7.59
N THR A 31 -0.65 -21.80 -6.58
CA THR A 31 -1.30 -23.08 -6.30
C THR A 31 -2.78 -22.87 -5.93
N ALA A 32 -3.61 -23.89 -6.09
CA ALA A 32 -5.03 -23.80 -5.73
C ALA A 32 -5.23 -23.35 -4.26
N LEU A 33 -4.38 -23.86 -3.35
CA LEU A 33 -4.41 -23.49 -1.93
C LEU A 33 -3.98 -22.04 -1.69
N GLU A 34 -2.93 -21.56 -2.36
CA GLU A 34 -2.52 -20.15 -2.24
C GLU A 34 -3.57 -19.21 -2.81
N TYR A 35 -4.16 -19.56 -3.96
CA TYR A 35 -5.22 -18.79 -4.58
C TYR A 35 -6.45 -18.72 -3.67
N GLU A 36 -6.91 -19.85 -3.11
CA GLU A 36 -8.04 -19.89 -2.18
C GLU A 36 -7.79 -19.00 -0.95
N ARG A 37 -6.59 -19.08 -0.37
CA ARG A 37 -6.21 -18.27 0.79
C ARG A 37 -6.07 -16.78 0.48
N ALA A 38 -5.63 -16.43 -0.72
CA ALA A 38 -5.41 -15.05 -1.16
C ALA A 38 -6.67 -14.39 -1.70
N ARG A 39 -7.64 -15.16 -2.22
CA ARG A 39 -8.89 -14.65 -2.83
C ARG A 39 -9.62 -13.63 -1.95
N PRO A 40 -9.82 -13.84 -0.63
CA PRO A 40 -10.46 -12.85 0.22
C PRO A 40 -9.69 -11.52 0.33
N LEU A 41 -8.36 -11.56 0.20
CA LEU A 41 -7.54 -10.34 0.20
C LEU A 41 -7.75 -9.56 -1.09
N PHE A 42 -7.75 -10.26 -2.25
CA PHE A 42 -8.01 -9.62 -3.54
C PHE A 42 -9.42 -9.06 -3.64
N GLU A 43 -10.43 -9.80 -3.16
CA GLU A 43 -11.81 -9.32 -3.11
C GLU A 43 -11.93 -8.07 -2.24
N ARG A 44 -11.31 -8.03 -1.06
CA ARG A 44 -11.33 -6.85 -0.20
C ARG A 44 -10.59 -5.66 -0.81
N MET A 45 -9.37 -5.87 -1.34
CA MET A 45 -8.62 -4.80 -1.99
C MET A 45 -9.38 -4.26 -3.19
N GLY A 46 -9.91 -5.14 -4.05
CA GLY A 46 -10.67 -4.74 -5.22
C GLY A 46 -11.94 -3.95 -4.89
N ALA A 47 -12.60 -4.25 -3.77
CA ALA A 47 -13.75 -3.46 -3.29
C ALA A 47 -13.33 -2.09 -2.74
N LEU A 48 -12.22 -2.02 -1.98
CA LEU A 48 -11.69 -0.76 -1.45
C LEU A 48 -11.22 0.17 -2.58
N SER A 49 -10.39 -0.36 -3.49
CA SER A 49 -9.88 0.37 -4.66
C SER A 49 -10.98 0.83 -5.60
N GLY A 50 -12.01 0.01 -5.80
CA GLY A 50 -13.12 0.37 -6.68
C GLY A 50 -14.14 1.35 -6.12
N ASP A 51 -14.00 1.81 -4.88
CA ASP A 51 -14.88 2.85 -4.32
C ASP A 51 -14.18 3.73 -3.28
N GLN A 52 -13.97 3.25 -2.04
CA GLN A 52 -13.54 4.09 -0.93
C GLN A 52 -12.17 4.73 -1.16
N ILE A 53 -11.15 3.95 -1.54
CA ILE A 53 -9.79 4.45 -1.75
C ILE A 53 -9.76 5.44 -2.92
N ASP A 54 -10.48 5.16 -4.01
CA ASP A 54 -10.55 6.08 -5.16
C ASP A 54 -11.13 7.46 -4.78
N ARG A 55 -12.18 7.50 -3.93
CA ARG A 55 -12.74 8.75 -3.41
C ARG A 55 -11.77 9.51 -2.51
N GLN A 56 -11.07 8.79 -1.63
CA GLN A 56 -10.09 9.36 -0.70
C GLN A 56 -8.86 9.91 -1.45
N ALA A 57 -8.40 9.20 -2.48
CA ALA A 57 -7.33 9.63 -3.37
C ALA A 57 -7.73 10.89 -4.14
N GLU A 58 -8.92 10.92 -4.76
CA GLU A 58 -9.43 12.11 -5.44
C GLU A 58 -9.48 13.33 -4.50
N TYR A 59 -10.01 13.14 -3.28
CA TYR A 59 -10.08 14.21 -2.29
C TYR A 59 -8.70 14.74 -1.90
N THR A 60 -7.77 13.83 -1.61
CA THR A 60 -6.39 14.15 -1.24
C THR A 60 -5.71 14.96 -2.35
N ASP A 61 -5.80 14.49 -3.59
CA ASP A 61 -5.12 15.11 -4.73
C ASP A 61 -5.69 16.48 -5.12
N ARG A 62 -7.02 16.64 -5.01
CA ARG A 62 -7.70 17.87 -5.44
C ARG A 62 -7.77 18.93 -4.35
N PHE A 63 -7.97 18.52 -3.09
CA PHE A 63 -8.39 19.45 -2.04
C PHE A 63 -7.51 19.43 -0.80
N ALA A 64 -6.79 18.34 -0.51
CA ALA A 64 -6.15 18.16 0.79
C ALA A 64 -4.78 17.48 0.70
N ARG A 65 -3.89 18.06 -0.12
CA ARG A 65 -2.50 17.60 -0.28
C ARG A 65 -1.70 17.76 1.03
N PRO A 66 -0.68 16.93 1.28
CA PRO A 66 0.17 17.07 2.46
C PRO A 66 0.83 18.44 2.55
N VAL A 67 0.92 18.99 3.77
CA VAL A 67 1.51 20.31 4.03
C VAL A 67 2.72 20.16 4.93
N LEU A 68 3.84 20.78 4.54
CA LEU A 68 5.06 20.86 5.36
C LEU A 68 5.06 22.14 6.20
N ALA A 69 5.10 21.97 7.51
CA ALA A 69 5.41 23.04 8.47
C ALA A 69 6.87 22.92 8.90
N THR A 70 7.74 23.80 8.38
CA THR A 70 9.17 23.82 8.75
C THR A 70 9.39 24.38 10.16
N TYR A 71 8.61 25.38 10.55
CA TYR A 71 8.75 26.09 11.83
C TYR A 71 7.44 26.14 12.60
N ASP A 72 7.52 26.10 13.93
CA ASP A 72 6.38 26.39 14.80
C ASP A 72 6.13 27.91 14.94
N ARG A 73 5.13 28.28 15.74
CA ARG A 73 4.75 29.69 15.97
C ARG A 73 5.82 30.49 16.73
N GLN A 74 6.77 29.82 17.38
CA GLN A 74 7.87 30.40 18.14
C GLN A 74 9.16 30.47 17.31
N GLY A 75 9.16 29.96 16.07
CA GLY A 75 10.31 29.93 15.19
C GLY A 75 11.23 28.72 15.39
N ASN A 76 10.84 27.73 16.20
CA ASN A 76 11.61 26.50 16.34
C ASN A 76 11.41 25.61 15.12
N VAL A 77 12.46 24.90 14.69
CA VAL A 77 12.40 23.94 13.58
C VAL A 77 11.62 22.70 14.02
N VAL A 78 10.57 22.33 13.27
CA VAL A 78 9.74 21.14 13.55
C VAL A 78 9.69 20.15 12.37
N ASN A 79 9.74 20.63 11.12
CA ASN A 79 9.66 19.80 9.90
C ASN A 79 8.51 18.78 9.91
N GLU A 80 7.32 19.22 10.33
CA GLU A 80 6.13 18.37 10.42
C GLU A 80 5.41 18.32 9.07
N VAL A 81 5.05 17.11 8.63
CA VAL A 81 4.19 16.90 7.45
C VAL A 81 2.82 16.47 7.94
N THR A 82 1.80 17.29 7.69
CA THR A 82 0.42 16.96 8.04
C THR A 82 -0.28 16.36 6.83
N TYR A 83 -0.83 15.16 7.00
CA TYR A 83 -1.69 14.50 6.02
C TYR A 83 -3.15 14.77 6.36
N ASN A 84 -4.03 14.62 5.37
CA ASN A 84 -5.46 14.69 5.64
C ASN A 84 -5.96 13.35 6.24
N PRO A 85 -7.00 13.37 7.09
CA PRO A 85 -7.48 12.16 7.77
C PRO A 85 -7.96 11.04 6.83
N LEU A 86 -8.44 11.39 5.63
CA LEU A 86 -8.90 10.39 4.66
C LEU A 86 -7.73 9.62 4.06
N TYR A 87 -6.60 10.28 3.82
CA TYR A 87 -5.36 9.59 3.43
C TYR A 87 -4.88 8.65 4.54
N GLU A 88 -4.88 9.11 5.80
CA GLU A 88 -4.48 8.26 6.94
C GLU A 88 -5.40 7.03 7.09
N GLU A 89 -6.69 7.19 6.84
CA GLU A 89 -7.64 6.08 6.77
C GLU A 89 -7.29 5.09 5.65
N SER A 90 -7.04 5.55 4.42
CA SER A 90 -6.62 4.69 3.30
C SER A 90 -5.36 3.90 3.64
N VAL A 91 -4.36 4.57 4.22
CA VAL A 91 -3.11 3.95 4.66
C VAL A 91 -3.38 2.84 5.68
N GLY A 92 -4.21 3.13 6.70
CA GLY A 92 -4.59 2.16 7.72
C GLY A 92 -5.32 0.94 7.15
N GLN A 93 -6.26 1.14 6.22
CA GLN A 93 -6.99 0.06 5.55
C GLN A 93 -6.06 -0.83 4.70
N VAL A 94 -5.15 -0.22 3.93
CA VAL A 94 -4.24 -0.92 3.02
C VAL A 94 -3.22 -1.75 3.80
N TYR A 95 -2.58 -1.17 4.82
CA TYR A 95 -1.65 -1.91 5.67
C TYR A 95 -2.36 -2.94 6.56
N GLY A 96 -3.52 -2.57 7.11
CA GLY A 96 -4.33 -3.47 7.94
C GLY A 96 -4.86 -4.69 7.17
N LEU A 97 -5.10 -4.58 5.87
CA LEU A 97 -5.41 -5.72 5.00
C LEU A 97 -4.23 -6.72 4.90
N GLY A 98 -3.02 -6.27 5.22
CA GLY A 98 -1.80 -7.05 5.18
C GLY A 98 -1.13 -7.07 3.82
N ILE A 99 -1.23 -5.99 3.03
CA ILE A 99 -0.61 -5.94 1.69
C ILE A 99 0.88 -6.29 1.70
N VAL A 100 1.63 -5.84 2.72
CA VAL A 100 3.04 -6.24 2.95
C VAL A 100 3.13 -7.48 3.84
N GLY A 101 2.38 -7.50 4.95
CA GLY A 101 2.43 -8.59 5.94
C GLY A 101 1.99 -9.96 5.41
N CYS A 102 1.32 -10.03 4.26
CA CYS A 102 0.93 -11.29 3.62
C CYS A 102 2.14 -12.18 3.28
N ASN A 103 3.31 -11.58 3.01
CA ASN A 103 4.54 -12.31 2.71
C ASN A 103 5.30 -12.80 3.96
N TYR A 104 4.80 -12.45 5.16
CA TYR A 104 5.44 -12.74 6.44
C TYR A 104 4.48 -13.46 7.39
N GLY A 105 5.04 -13.95 8.50
CA GLY A 105 4.30 -14.67 9.54
C GLY A 105 4.30 -16.20 9.34
N PRO A 106 3.45 -16.94 10.08
CA PRO A 106 3.55 -18.41 10.18
C PRO A 106 3.12 -19.14 8.91
N ARG A 107 2.31 -18.49 8.07
CA ARG A 107 1.82 -19.05 6.79
C ARG A 107 1.92 -17.97 5.71
N PRO A 108 3.14 -17.64 5.24
CA PRO A 108 3.32 -16.60 4.25
C PRO A 108 2.63 -16.97 2.93
N LEU A 109 2.25 -15.95 2.17
CA LEU A 109 1.81 -16.04 0.79
C LEU A 109 2.96 -15.61 -0.15
N PRO A 110 3.03 -16.15 -1.38
CA PRO A 110 4.07 -15.77 -2.33
C PRO A 110 3.95 -14.30 -2.72
N TYR A 111 5.06 -13.68 -3.16
CA TYR A 111 5.09 -12.27 -3.58
C TYR A 111 4.12 -11.94 -4.72
N THR A 112 3.73 -12.93 -5.53
CA THR A 112 2.64 -12.79 -6.51
C THR A 112 1.35 -12.25 -5.88
N VAL A 113 1.05 -12.62 -4.63
CA VAL A 113 -0.11 -12.07 -3.91
C VAL A 113 0.07 -10.59 -3.59
N HIS A 114 1.23 -10.19 -3.08
CA HIS A 114 1.54 -8.78 -2.82
C HIS A 114 1.43 -7.95 -4.10
N PHE A 115 2.00 -8.41 -5.22
CA PHE A 115 1.92 -7.70 -6.49
C PHE A 115 0.49 -7.64 -7.04
N GLY A 116 -0.33 -8.68 -6.85
CA GLY A 116 -1.75 -8.62 -7.23
C GLY A 116 -2.56 -7.63 -6.39
N LEU A 117 -2.25 -7.49 -5.09
CA LEU A 117 -2.85 -6.48 -4.23
C LEU A 117 -2.39 -5.08 -4.60
N LEU A 118 -1.09 -4.90 -4.88
CA LEU A 118 -0.52 -3.64 -5.33
C LEU A 118 -1.07 -3.20 -6.69
N TYR A 119 -1.30 -4.15 -7.60
CA TYR A 119 -1.95 -3.91 -8.88
C TYR A 119 -3.34 -3.29 -8.66
N LEU A 120 -4.18 -3.92 -7.85
CA LEU A 120 -5.53 -3.41 -7.53
C LEU A 120 -5.48 -2.04 -6.85
N LEU A 121 -4.56 -1.83 -5.90
CA LEU A 121 -4.37 -0.53 -5.23
C LEU A 121 -3.98 0.57 -6.23
N SER A 122 -3.08 0.26 -7.17
CA SER A 122 -2.54 1.23 -8.11
C SER A 122 -3.55 1.70 -9.16
N GLU A 123 -4.63 0.96 -9.38
CA GLU A 123 -5.75 1.40 -10.22
C GLU A 123 -6.50 2.61 -9.62
N SER A 124 -6.45 2.78 -8.28
CA SER A 124 -7.14 3.86 -7.57
C SER A 124 -6.21 4.89 -6.95
N ASP A 125 -5.08 4.45 -6.38
CA ASP A 125 -4.13 5.33 -5.68
C ASP A 125 -2.68 4.87 -5.90
N PRO A 126 -2.07 5.23 -7.04
CA PRO A 126 -0.65 4.99 -7.28
C PRO A 126 0.26 5.79 -6.32
N GLY A 127 -0.25 6.89 -5.73
CA GLY A 127 0.46 7.68 -4.73
C GLY A 127 0.73 6.87 -3.45
N LEU A 128 -0.27 6.12 -2.99
CA LEU A 128 -0.16 5.18 -1.86
C LEU A 128 0.53 3.86 -2.26
N GLY A 129 0.48 3.47 -3.53
CA GLY A 129 1.24 2.32 -4.04
C GLY A 129 2.77 2.47 -3.87
N CYS A 130 3.29 3.69 -3.96
CA CYS A 130 4.72 3.98 -3.78
C CYS A 130 5.24 3.62 -2.37
N PRO A 131 4.73 4.18 -1.26
CA PRO A 131 5.17 3.81 0.09
C PRO A 131 4.92 2.33 0.40
N VAL A 132 3.84 1.72 -0.10
CA VAL A 132 3.64 0.26 0.03
C VAL A 132 4.78 -0.54 -0.61
N THR A 133 5.22 -0.13 -1.79
CA THR A 133 6.34 -0.76 -2.51
C THR A 133 7.65 -0.61 -1.72
N LEU A 134 7.93 0.59 -1.21
CA LEU A 134 9.14 0.85 -0.41
C LEU A 134 9.13 0.12 0.94
N THR A 135 7.96 -0.02 1.55
CA THR A 135 7.77 -0.78 2.79
C THR A 135 8.00 -2.27 2.55
N ALA A 136 7.47 -2.83 1.46
CA ALA A 136 7.74 -4.22 1.08
C ALA A 136 9.23 -4.48 0.82
N ALA A 137 9.92 -3.59 0.08
CA ALA A 137 11.36 -3.69 -0.15
C ALA A 137 12.17 -3.60 1.16
N THR A 138 11.79 -2.67 2.04
CA THR A 138 12.42 -2.50 3.36
C THR A 138 12.24 -3.73 4.23
N ALA A 139 11.01 -4.26 4.31
CA ALA A 139 10.70 -5.49 5.04
C ALA A 139 11.49 -6.68 4.49
N TYR A 140 11.65 -6.78 3.16
CA TYR A 140 12.47 -7.81 2.52
C TYR A 140 13.92 -7.74 2.97
N VAL A 141 14.54 -6.56 2.89
CA VAL A 141 15.94 -6.35 3.27
C VAL A 141 16.15 -6.64 4.76
N VAL A 142 15.29 -6.12 5.65
CA VAL A 142 15.37 -6.38 7.09
C VAL A 142 15.20 -7.87 7.40
N SER A 143 14.22 -8.53 6.77
CA SER A 143 13.98 -9.96 6.96
C SER A 143 15.16 -10.81 6.53
N ARG A 144 15.84 -10.44 5.44
CA ARG A 144 16.91 -11.25 4.85
C ARG A 144 18.29 -10.96 5.43
N HIS A 145 18.56 -9.71 5.74
CA HIS A 145 19.91 -9.21 6.06
C HIS A 145 20.01 -8.51 7.42
N GLY A 146 18.89 -8.23 8.08
CA GLY A 146 18.90 -7.61 9.40
C GLY A 146 19.42 -8.56 10.50
N SER A 147 19.96 -7.99 11.57
CA SER A 147 20.24 -8.70 12.81
C SER A 147 18.94 -9.13 13.50
N GLU A 148 19.00 -10.08 14.43
CA GLU A 148 17.82 -10.48 15.22
C GLU A 148 17.19 -9.31 15.99
N GLY A 149 18.02 -8.37 16.47
CA GLY A 149 17.55 -7.12 17.08
C GLY A 149 16.81 -6.20 16.10
N GLN A 150 17.26 -6.12 14.85
CA GLN A 150 16.57 -5.34 13.81
C GLN A 150 15.27 -6.01 13.37
N LYS A 151 15.28 -7.33 13.17
CA LYS A 151 14.08 -8.10 12.80
C LYS A 151 13.00 -7.95 13.86
N SER A 152 13.33 -8.21 15.12
CA SER A 152 12.39 -8.10 16.26
C SER A 152 11.85 -6.68 16.45
N ARG A 153 12.67 -5.65 16.18
CA ARG A 153 12.24 -4.25 16.31
C ARG A 153 11.35 -3.77 15.16
N TYR A 154 11.67 -4.12 13.91
CA TYR A 154 11.08 -3.46 12.74
C TYR A 154 10.03 -4.30 12.01
N LEU A 155 10.24 -5.62 11.85
CA LEU A 155 9.30 -6.46 11.09
C LEU A 155 7.87 -6.44 11.64
N PRO A 156 7.62 -6.42 12.97
CA PRO A 156 6.25 -6.36 13.48
C PRO A 156 5.45 -5.15 13.00
N ARG A 157 6.12 -4.03 12.66
CA ARG A 157 5.49 -2.79 12.19
C ARG A 157 5.53 -2.64 10.67
N LEU A 158 6.55 -3.17 10.00
CA LEU A 158 6.67 -3.14 8.53
C LEU A 158 5.75 -4.18 7.85
N ALA A 159 5.47 -5.29 8.54
CA ALA A 159 4.75 -6.44 8.00
C ALA A 159 3.44 -6.72 8.77
N VAL A 160 2.69 -5.67 9.08
CA VAL A 160 1.38 -5.78 9.74
C VAL A 160 0.37 -6.56 8.87
N ARG A 161 -0.57 -7.25 9.51
CA ARG A 161 -1.56 -8.16 8.87
C ARG A 161 -3.01 -7.89 9.31
N GLU A 162 -3.17 -6.93 10.20
CA GLU A 162 -4.43 -6.50 10.80
C GLU A 162 -4.28 -5.03 11.18
N GLU A 163 -5.40 -4.37 11.47
CA GLU A 163 -5.40 -2.98 11.90
C GLU A 163 -4.56 -2.80 13.18
N GLY A 164 -3.71 -1.79 13.18
CA GLY A 164 -2.79 -1.54 14.28
C GLY A 164 -1.65 -0.61 13.89
N PRO A 165 -0.69 -0.38 14.82
CA PRO A 165 0.44 0.50 14.56
C PRO A 165 1.37 -0.11 13.50
N PHE A 166 1.42 0.53 12.34
CA PHE A 166 2.36 0.19 11.27
C PHE A 166 3.58 1.13 11.28
N ALA A 167 4.52 0.87 10.39
CA ALA A 167 5.59 1.79 10.03
C ALA A 167 5.82 1.67 8.53
N ASP A 168 6.10 2.80 7.89
CA ASP A 168 6.55 2.83 6.50
C ASP A 168 8.05 2.51 6.42
N GLY A 169 8.42 1.85 5.33
CA GLY A 169 9.80 1.77 4.86
C GLY A 169 10.08 2.83 3.80
N ALA A 170 11.33 3.27 3.73
CA ALA A 170 11.76 4.26 2.75
C ALA A 170 13.17 3.94 2.26
N THR A 171 13.46 4.33 1.01
CA THR A 171 14.79 4.19 0.40
C THR A 171 15.27 5.54 -0.05
N PHE A 172 16.25 6.11 0.66
CA PHE A 172 16.87 7.39 0.33
C PHE A 172 18.20 7.15 -0.37
N VAL A 173 18.12 6.93 -1.69
CA VAL A 173 19.29 6.63 -2.54
C VAL A 173 19.65 7.76 -3.49
N THR A 174 18.70 8.67 -3.78
CA THR A 174 18.91 9.76 -4.73
C THR A 174 19.47 10.98 -4.01
N GLU A 175 20.61 11.48 -4.51
CA GLU A 175 21.21 12.73 -4.08
C GLU A 175 21.22 13.75 -5.23
N LYS A 176 21.71 14.97 -4.95
CA LYS A 176 21.82 16.04 -5.98
C LYS A 176 22.68 15.62 -7.18
N GLN A 177 23.63 14.73 -6.93
CA GLN A 177 24.66 14.27 -7.85
C GLN A 177 24.13 13.25 -8.86
N GLY A 178 23.10 12.49 -8.48
CA GLY A 178 22.53 11.47 -9.35
C GLY A 178 21.53 10.58 -8.63
N GLY A 179 20.54 10.11 -9.38
CA GLY A 179 19.63 9.03 -8.96
C GLY A 179 19.89 7.72 -9.68
N SER A 180 20.35 7.77 -10.94
CA SER A 180 20.70 6.58 -11.73
C SER A 180 22.11 6.05 -11.42
N ASP A 181 23.02 6.94 -11.00
CA ASP A 181 24.37 6.60 -10.57
C ASP A 181 24.51 6.91 -9.08
N GLY A 182 24.34 5.89 -8.24
CA GLY A 182 24.38 6.01 -6.78
C GLY A 182 25.77 5.84 -6.17
N GLY A 183 26.83 5.78 -7.00
CA GLY A 183 28.22 5.61 -6.55
C GLY A 183 29.08 6.88 -6.65
N ALA A 184 28.47 8.03 -6.97
CA ALA A 184 29.14 9.30 -7.22
C ALA A 184 29.64 10.01 -5.96
#